data_AF-A0A951EWU8-F1
#
_entry.id   AF-A0A951EWU8-F1
#
_cell.length_a   1.000
_cell.length_b   1.000
_cell.length_c   1.000
_cell.angle_alpha   90.00
_cell.angle_beta   90.00
_cell.angle_gamma   90.00
#
_symmetry.space_group_name_H-M   'P 1'
#
loop_
_entity.id
_entity.type
_entity.pdbx_description
1 polymer ?
#
loop_
_entity_poly.entity_id
_entity_poly.type
_entity_poly.pdbx_seq_one_letter_code
_entity_poly.pdbx_strand_id
1 'polypeptide(L)'
;MGWRKRNSDDVKRCSFCHKAEAVAGKLISGPSDYPAAYICDECIAVCNSILEDSRSESKPGKEEPDAAGQLAHMLLDQLTPEQLDAVRHLLEVMLIPRR
;
A
#
# COMPACT_ATOMS: atom_id res chain seq x y z
N MET A 1 2.53 7.05 -18.76
CA MET A 1 3.99 7.11 -19.00
C MET A 1 4.61 5.77 -18.63
N GLY A 2 5.23 5.05 -19.57
CA GLY A 2 5.80 3.72 -19.34
C GLY A 2 7.26 3.77 -18.88
N TRP A 3 7.61 2.94 -17.90
CA TRP A 3 8.98 2.76 -17.40
C TRP A 3 9.84 2.17 -18.52
N ARG A 4 10.75 2.97 -19.09
CA ARG A 4 11.56 2.55 -20.25
C ARG A 4 12.43 1.36 -19.88
N LYS A 5 12.27 0.26 -20.61
CA LYS A 5 13.08 -0.94 -20.49
C LYS A 5 14.40 -0.74 -21.25
N ARG A 6 15.53 -0.80 -20.54
CA ARG A 6 16.86 -0.89 -21.18
C ARG A 6 17.46 -2.25 -20.80
N ASN A 7 17.54 -3.12 -21.79
CA ASN A 7 18.04 -4.48 -21.70
C ASN A 7 19.52 -4.48 -21.32
N SER A 8 19.88 -5.25 -20.29
CA SER A 8 21.23 -5.75 -20.04
C SER A 8 21.09 -7.00 -19.18
N ASP A 9 21.26 -8.15 -19.83
CA ASP A 9 21.38 -9.48 -19.20
C ASP A 9 22.26 -9.42 -17.93
N ASP A 10 21.83 -10.15 -16.91
CA ASP A 10 22.49 -10.45 -15.63
C ASP A 10 22.72 -9.34 -14.58
N VAL A 11 22.71 -8.05 -14.94
CA VAL A 11 22.96 -6.99 -13.94
C VAL A 11 21.65 -6.34 -13.47
N LYS A 12 21.26 -6.59 -12.22
CA LYS A 12 20.14 -5.90 -11.55
C LYS A 12 20.47 -4.41 -11.40
N ARG A 13 19.54 -3.55 -11.81
CA ARG A 13 19.69 -2.09 -11.78
C ARG A 13 18.44 -1.45 -11.22
N CYS A 14 18.61 -0.35 -10.48
CA CYS A 14 17.50 0.45 -10.00
C CYS A 14 16.72 1.05 -11.18
N SER A 15 15.41 0.89 -11.21
CA SER A 15 14.55 1.42 -12.28
C SER A 15 14.46 2.95 -12.32
N PHE A 16 14.92 3.63 -11.27
CA PHE A 16 14.85 5.09 -11.12
C PHE A 16 16.17 5.76 -11.49
N CYS A 17 17.26 5.42 -10.78
CA CYS A 17 18.57 6.02 -10.98
C CYS A 17 19.47 5.24 -11.97
N HIS A 18 19.05 4.05 -12.41
CA HIS A 18 19.78 3.16 -13.33
C HIS A 18 21.17 2.69 -12.87
N LYS A 19 21.52 2.94 -11.60
CA LYS A 19 22.73 2.39 -10.97
C LYS A 19 22.60 0.88 -10.82
N ALA A 20 23.70 0.16 -11.03
CA ALA A 20 23.80 -1.28 -10.80
C ALA A 20 23.88 -1.62 -9.31
N GLU A 21 23.55 -2.86 -8.95
CA GLU A 21 23.62 -3.37 -7.56
C GLU A 21 24.98 -3.13 -6.89
N ALA A 22 26.08 -3.30 -7.63
CA ALA A 22 27.43 -3.06 -7.12
C ALA A 22 27.67 -1.61 -6.66
N VAL A 23 26.94 -0.63 -7.18
CA VAL A 23 27.10 0.81 -6.86
C VAL A 23 25.97 1.31 -5.96
N ALA A 24 24.76 0.82 -6.16
CA ALA A 24 23.57 1.25 -5.42
C ALA A 24 23.44 0.58 -4.05
N GLY A 25 24.20 -0.48 -3.79
CA GLY A 25 24.08 -1.27 -2.58
C GLY A 25 22.83 -2.15 -2.62
N LYS A 26 21.99 -2.07 -1.59
CA LYS A 26 20.78 -2.90 -1.50
C LYS A 26 19.76 -2.48 -2.56
N LEU A 27 19.26 -3.47 -3.30
CA LEU A 27 18.12 -3.35 -4.19
C LEU A 27 16.97 -4.20 -3.68
N ILE A 28 15.78 -3.61 -3.70
CA ILE A 28 14.52 -4.25 -3.34
C ILE A 28 13.79 -4.61 -4.62
N SER A 29 13.45 -5.89 -4.77
CA SER A 29 12.63 -6.39 -5.89
C SER A 29 11.15 -6.24 -5.56
N GLY A 30 10.35 -5.80 -6.54
CA GLY A 30 8.89 -5.87 -6.45
C GLY A 30 8.38 -7.32 -6.54
N PRO A 31 7.20 -7.64 -5.96
CA PRO A 31 6.60 -8.98 -5.99
C PRO A 31 6.08 -9.39 -7.37
N SER A 32 6.09 -8.48 -8.35
CA SER A 32 5.58 -8.73 -9.69
C SER A 32 6.59 -9.56 -10.49
N ASP A 33 6.23 -10.78 -10.87
CA ASP A 33 7.07 -11.64 -11.71
C ASP A 33 7.41 -11.01 -13.07
N TYR A 34 6.58 -10.10 -13.60
CA TYR A 34 6.93 -9.32 -14.78
C TYR A 34 6.09 -8.04 -14.99
N PRO A 35 6.71 -6.89 -15.34
CA PRO A 35 8.15 -6.65 -15.39
C PRO A 35 8.72 -6.48 -13.96
N ALA A 36 9.78 -7.23 -13.65
CA ALA A 36 10.50 -7.10 -12.39
C ALA A 36 11.01 -5.65 -12.21
N ALA A 37 10.51 -4.97 -11.18
CA ALA A 37 10.92 -3.63 -10.81
C ALA A 37 11.92 -3.69 -9.65
N TYR A 38 12.93 -2.82 -9.68
CA TYR A 38 13.92 -2.72 -8.63
C TYR A 38 14.10 -1.27 -8.17
N ILE A 39 14.28 -1.06 -6.87
CA ILE A 39 14.54 0.25 -6.26
C ILE A 39 15.68 0.14 -5.23
N CYS A 40 16.54 1.15 -5.13
CA CYS A 40 17.61 1.21 -4.14
C CYS A 40 17.27 2.17 -2.97
N ASP A 41 17.97 2.02 -1.84
CA ASP A 41 17.76 2.84 -0.62
C ASP A 41 17.83 4.35 -0.86
N GLU A 42 18.77 4.82 -1.68
CA GLU A 42 18.90 6.25 -2.02
C GLU A 42 17.63 6.78 -2.71
N CYS A 43 17.07 6.01 -3.65
CA CYS A 43 15.83 6.39 -4.32
C CYS A 43 14.63 6.30 -3.38
N ILE A 44 14.60 5.35 -2.43
CA ILE A 44 13.55 5.27 -1.41
C ILE A 44 13.56 6.52 -0.54
N ALA A 45 14.73 6.97 -0.08
CA ALA A 45 14.85 8.18 0.74
C ALA A 45 14.34 9.43 0.00
N VAL A 46 14.71 9.58 -1.28
CA VAL A 46 14.21 10.68 -2.12
C VAL A 46 12.70 10.59 -2.31
N CYS A 47 12.17 9.40 -2.63
CA CYS A 47 10.73 9.19 -2.77
C CYS A 47 9.99 9.53 -1.47
N ASN A 48 10.48 9.09 -0.32
CA ASN A 48 9.87 9.39 0.99
C ASN A 48 9.85 10.90 1.25
N SER A 49 10.95 11.60 1.00
CA SER A 49 11.00 13.06 1.15
C SER A 49 9.97 13.77 0.26
N ILE A 50 9.77 13.32 -0.98
CA ILE A 50 8.77 13.88 -1.89
C ILE A 50 7.34 13.59 -1.38
N LEU A 51 7.10 12.38 -0.88
CA LEU A 51 5.80 11.98 -0.34
C LEU A 51 5.45 12.75 0.93
N GLU A 52 6.42 12.96 1.81
CA GLU A 52 6.28 13.73 3.04
C GLU A 52 6.02 15.23 2.76
N ASP A 53 6.71 15.80 1.77
CA ASP A 53 6.49 17.18 1.31
C ASP A 53 5.08 17.36 0.74
N SER A 54 4.65 16.46 -0.15
CA SER A 54 3.28 16.44 -0.71
C SER A 54 2.19 16.33 0.37
N ARG A 55 2.47 15.57 1.43
CA ARG A 55 1.54 15.36 2.56
C ARG A 55 1.50 16.55 3.52
N SER A 56 2.52 17.40 3.53
CA SER A 56 2.64 18.56 4.43
C SER A 56 2.03 19.83 3.85
N GLU A 57 2.02 19.98 2.52
CA GLU A 57 1.29 21.05 1.81
C GLU A 57 -0.24 20.84 1.86
N SER A 58 -0.68 19.61 2.19
CA SER A 58 -2.06 19.26 2.51
C SER A 58 -2.28 19.34 4.03
N LYS A 59 -2.85 20.45 4.52
CA LYS A 59 -3.22 20.68 5.94
C LYS A 59 -3.84 19.43 6.62
N PRO A 60 -3.63 19.24 7.94
CA PRO A 60 -3.94 18.00 8.62
C PRO A 60 -5.44 17.77 8.70
N GLY A 61 -5.89 16.66 8.15
CA GLY A 61 -7.30 16.26 8.20
C GLY A 61 -7.46 14.82 7.78
N LYS A 62 -7.30 13.92 8.75
CA LYS A 62 -7.69 12.50 8.73
C LYS A 62 -6.97 11.62 7.70
N GLU A 63 -6.51 10.49 8.20
CA GLU A 63 -6.43 9.22 7.47
C GLU A 63 -7.71 9.04 6.65
N GLU A 64 -7.66 9.42 5.38
CA GLU A 64 -8.68 9.12 4.40
C GLU A 64 -8.65 7.60 4.16
N PRO A 65 -9.72 6.87 4.51
CA PRO A 65 -9.87 5.54 3.97
C PRO A 65 -9.90 5.68 2.45
N ASP A 66 -9.25 4.77 1.72
CA ASP A 66 -9.50 4.63 0.30
C ASP A 66 -11.02 4.52 0.05
N ALA A 67 -11.49 4.76 -1.18
CA ALA A 67 -12.92 4.77 -1.48
C ALA A 67 -13.69 3.53 -0.95
N ALA A 68 -13.02 2.39 -0.72
CA ALA A 68 -13.64 1.23 -0.07
C ALA A 68 -13.85 1.41 1.44
N GLY A 69 -12.93 2.05 2.15
CA GLY A 69 -13.10 2.34 3.58
C GLY A 69 -14.13 3.45 3.86
N GLN A 70 -14.33 4.39 2.94
CA GLN A 70 -15.41 5.39 3.04
C GLN A 70 -16.78 4.74 2.88
N LEU A 71 -16.92 3.77 1.96
CA LEU A 71 -18.13 2.96 1.81
C LEU A 71 -18.38 2.08 3.04
N ALA A 72 -17.32 1.49 3.63
CA ALA A 72 -17.44 0.68 4.84
C ALA A 72 -17.94 1.52 6.03
N HIS A 73 -17.43 2.74 6.21
CA HIS A 73 -17.86 3.61 7.30
C HIS A 73 -19.31 4.10 7.09
N MET A 74 -19.71 4.40 5.86
CA MET A 74 -21.11 4.72 5.53
C MET A 74 -22.05 3.52 5.75
N LEU A 75 -21.63 2.29 5.46
CA LEU A 75 -22.45 1.09 5.70
C LEU A 75 -22.58 0.75 7.18
N LEU A 76 -21.53 1.00 7.97
CA LEU A 76 -21.51 0.71 9.41
C LEU A 76 -22.36 1.71 10.21
N ASP A 77 -22.39 2.97 9.81
CA ASP A 77 -23.19 4.03 10.46
C ASP A 77 -24.69 3.94 10.13
N GLN A 78 -25.03 3.35 8.97
CA GLN A 78 -26.41 3.11 8.54
C GLN A 78 -27.08 1.90 9.23
N LEU A 79 -26.34 1.13 10.03
CA LEU A 79 -26.91 0.08 10.87
C LEU A 79 -27.54 0.73 12.11
N THR A 80 -28.86 0.60 12.27
CA THR A 80 -29.51 1.03 13.51
C THR A 80 -28.95 0.20 14.69
N PRO A 81 -28.92 0.74 15.92
CA PRO A 81 -28.44 0.00 17.08
C PRO A 81 -29.15 -1.35 17.27
N GLU A 82 -30.43 -1.45 16.87
CA GLU A 82 -31.19 -2.72 16.87
C GLU A 82 -30.67 -3.75 15.86
N GLN A 83 -30.16 -3.32 14.69
CA GLN A 83 -29.57 -4.23 13.71
C GLN A 83 -28.15 -4.67 14.11
N LEU A 84 -27.39 -3.79 14.78
CA LEU A 84 -26.04 -4.11 15.25
C LEU A 84 -26.06 -5.17 16.37
N ASP A 85 -27.04 -5.09 17.28
CA ASP A 85 -27.22 -6.08 18.34
C ASP A 85 -27.65 -7.44 17.78
N ALA A 86 -28.55 -7.45 16.78
CA ALA A 86 -28.95 -8.67 16.09
C ALA A 86 -27.78 -9.36 15.35
N VAL A 87 -26.92 -8.58 14.68
CA VAL A 87 -25.72 -9.12 13.99
C VAL A 87 -24.70 -9.65 14.99
N ARG A 88 -24.47 -8.95 16.10
CA ARG A 88 -23.58 -9.43 17.18
C ARG A 88 -24.10 -10.72 17.81
N HIS A 89 -25.40 -10.79 18.06
CA HIS A 89 -26.04 -11.98 18.63
C HIS A 89 -25.98 -13.16 17.65
N LEU A 90 -26.25 -12.95 16.36
CA LEU A 90 -26.08 -13.97 15.32
C LEU A 90 -24.62 -14.45 15.25
N LEU A 91 -23.65 -13.55 15.38
CA LEU A 91 -22.24 -13.90 15.37
C LEU A 91 -21.84 -14.71 16.62
N GLU A 92 -22.35 -14.36 17.80
CA GLU A 92 -22.15 -15.15 19.02
C GLU A 92 -22.79 -16.55 18.91
N VAL A 93 -23.96 -16.68 18.27
CA VAL A 93 -24.64 -17.96 18.09
C VAL A 93 -24.00 -18.82 16.99
N MET A 94 -23.48 -18.20 15.92
CA MET A 94 -22.86 -18.89 14.78
C MET A 94 -21.37 -19.22 14.98
N LEU A 95 -20.62 -18.38 15.71
CA LEU A 95 -19.17 -18.52 15.89
C LEU A 95 -18.74 -19.05 17.26
N ILE A 96 -19.66 -19.16 18.23
CA ILE A 96 -19.41 -19.94 19.45
C ILE A 96 -20.06 -21.31 19.25
N PRO A 97 -19.31 -22.33 18.78
CA PRO A 97 -19.83 -23.69 18.77
C PRO A 97 -20.14 -24.09 20.23
N ARG A 98 -21.44 -24.19 20.54
CA ARG A 98 -21.91 -24.86 21.75
C ARG A 98 -21.35 -26.28 21.72
N ARG A 99 -20.49 -26.56 22.70
CA ARG A 99 -20.05 -27.90 23.09
C ARG A 99 -21.24 -28.84 23.31
#